data_AF-A0A5C6FBZ6-F1
#
_entry.id   AF-A0A5C6FBZ6-F1
#
_cell.length_a   1.000
_cell.length_b   1.000
_cell.length_c   1.000
_cell.angle_alpha   90.00
_cell.angle_beta   90.00
_cell.angle_gamma   90.00
#
_symmetry.space_group_name_H-M   'P 1'
#
loop_
_entity.id
_entity.type
_entity.pdbx_description
1 polymer ?
#
loop_
_entity_poly.entity_id
_entity_poly.type
_entity_poly.pdbx_seq_one_letter_code
_entity_poly.pdbx_strand_id
1 'polypeptide(L)'
;MAIGFNAQKPSHDFVGQVDGWLKEAKCTAENCDHAEVIVDLSDVTRVSSHDLNELIRLQLHIKNGGQRLVLSNVQETVFQVFTLTRLDRLIELRHDGHFEPPKPHKQR
;
A
#
# COMPACT_ATOMS: atom_id res chain seq x y z
N MET A 1 7.35 -11.41 25.45
CA MET A 1 6.40 -10.63 24.61
C MET A 1 6.44 -11.22 23.22
N ALA A 2 5.45 -12.03 22.86
CA ALA A 2 5.35 -12.65 21.53
C ALA A 2 4.05 -12.16 20.90
N ILE A 3 4.16 -11.36 19.84
CA ILE A 3 3.00 -10.97 19.02
C ILE A 3 2.78 -12.14 18.05
N GLY A 4 1.93 -13.08 18.44
CA GLY A 4 1.44 -14.12 17.55
C GLY A 4 0.50 -13.50 16.53
N PHE A 5 0.94 -13.36 15.28
CA PHE A 5 0.08 -12.92 14.18
C PHE A 5 -0.45 -14.15 13.43
N ASN A 6 -1.74 -14.43 13.65
CA ASN A 6 -2.46 -15.52 13.01
C ASN A 6 -2.64 -15.20 11.51
N ALA A 7 -1.84 -15.86 10.66
CA ALA A 7 -1.95 -15.76 9.21
C ALA A 7 -3.16 -16.57 8.73
N GLN A 8 -4.33 -15.96 8.74
CA GLN A 8 -5.51 -16.50 8.05
C GLN A 8 -5.26 -16.43 6.54
N LYS A 9 -5.24 -17.60 5.91
CA LYS A 9 -5.11 -17.78 4.46
C LYS A 9 -6.30 -17.13 3.74
N PRO A 10 -6.10 -16.30 2.72
CA PRO A 10 -7.13 -16.03 1.74
C PRO A 10 -6.91 -16.90 0.50
N SER A 11 -7.74 -17.93 0.35
CA SER A 11 -8.09 -18.47 -0.97
C SER A 11 -8.95 -17.43 -1.67
N HIS A 12 -8.42 -16.78 -2.70
CA HIS A 12 -9.23 -16.19 -3.75
C HIS A 12 -8.40 -16.21 -5.03
N ASP A 13 -8.73 -17.19 -5.87
CA ASP A 13 -8.26 -17.36 -7.23
C ASP A 13 -8.48 -16.09 -8.06
N PHE A 14 -7.42 -15.31 -8.29
CA PHE A 14 -7.23 -14.51 -9.49
C PHE A 14 -5.73 -14.26 -9.70
N VAL A 15 -5.05 -15.27 -10.24
CA VAL A 15 -3.65 -15.18 -10.67
C VAL A 15 -3.58 -14.29 -11.90
N GLY A 16 -2.87 -13.17 -11.78
CA GLY A 16 -2.66 -12.25 -12.88
C GLY A 16 -1.69 -11.12 -12.54
N GLN A 17 -0.45 -11.48 -12.18
CA GLN A 17 0.74 -10.70 -12.52
C GLN A 17 0.69 -9.19 -12.18
N VAL A 18 0.63 -8.84 -10.89
CA VAL A 18 0.81 -7.43 -10.45
C VAL A 18 1.78 -7.24 -9.27
N ASP A 19 2.37 -8.29 -8.70
CA ASP A 19 3.26 -8.15 -7.51
C ASP A 19 4.67 -7.59 -7.77
N GLY A 20 4.98 -7.16 -9.01
CA GLY A 20 6.31 -6.65 -9.37
C GLY A 20 6.74 -5.46 -8.51
N TRP A 21 5.84 -4.49 -8.38
CA TRP A 21 6.08 -3.27 -7.61
C TRP A 21 6.30 -3.53 -6.11
N LEU A 22 5.62 -4.53 -5.53
CA LEU A 22 5.80 -4.94 -4.12
C LEU A 22 7.19 -5.53 -3.88
N LYS A 23 7.67 -6.34 -4.84
CA LYS A 23 9.01 -6.93 -4.78
C LYS A 23 10.09 -5.87 -4.96
N GLU A 24 9.91 -4.95 -5.89
CA GLU A 24 10.83 -3.82 -6.11
C GLU A 24 10.90 -2.92 -4.88
N ALA A 25 9.76 -2.64 -4.24
CA ALA A 25 9.71 -1.87 -3.00
C ALA A 25 10.47 -2.55 -1.84
N LYS A 26 10.34 -3.87 -1.70
CA LYS A 26 11.11 -4.67 -0.72
C LYS A 26 12.61 -4.60 -1.01
N CYS A 27 13.03 -4.88 -2.24
CA CYS A 27 14.45 -4.80 -2.60
C CYS A 27 15.03 -3.39 -2.41
N THR A 28 14.24 -2.34 -2.66
CA THR A 28 14.65 -0.95 -2.44
C THR A 28 14.80 -0.66 -0.96
N ALA A 29 13.85 -1.07 -0.12
CA ALA A 29 13.93 -0.92 1.32
C ALA A 29 15.17 -1.60 1.92
N GLU A 30 15.53 -2.78 1.43
CA GLU A 30 16.67 -3.55 1.94
C GLU A 30 18.03 -3.03 1.43
N ASN A 31 18.08 -2.48 0.21
CA ASN A 31 19.33 -2.03 -0.41
C ASN A 31 19.58 -0.51 -0.34
N CYS A 32 18.58 0.30 -0.04
CA CYS A 32 18.72 1.75 0.09
C CYS A 32 18.62 2.18 1.54
N ASP A 33 19.66 2.86 2.02
CA ASP A 33 19.69 3.58 3.31
C ASP A 33 18.89 4.91 3.26
N HIS A 34 18.04 5.08 2.26
CA HIS A 34 17.24 6.30 2.13
C HIS A 34 16.15 6.33 3.20
N ALA A 35 15.93 7.50 3.81
CA ALA A 35 14.87 7.69 4.81
C ALA A 35 13.46 7.41 4.25
N GLU A 36 13.31 7.36 2.93
CA GLU A 36 12.03 7.18 2.24
C GLU A 36 12.17 6.16 1.10
N VAL A 37 11.22 5.23 1.00
CA VAL A 37 11.08 4.26 -0.08
C VAL A 37 9.91 4.71 -0.94
N ILE A 38 10.20 5.16 -2.16
CA ILE A 38 9.20 5.63 -3.11
C ILE A 38 8.85 4.50 -4.06
N VAL A 39 7.56 4.21 -4.18
CA VAL A 39 7.03 3.14 -5.04
C VAL A 39 6.11 3.75 -6.06
N ASP A 40 6.41 3.54 -7.33
CA ASP A 40 5.57 4.01 -8.42
C ASP A 40 4.40 3.04 -8.66
N LEU A 41 3.17 3.56 -8.62
CA LEU A 41 1.93 2.82 -8.87
C LEU A 41 1.27 3.21 -10.20
N SER A 42 2.00 3.84 -11.13
CA SER A 42 1.43 4.30 -12.42
C SER A 42 0.79 3.16 -13.20
N ASP A 43 1.45 1.99 -13.21
CA ASP A 43 0.98 0.78 -13.89
C ASP A 43 -0.03 -0.04 -13.07
N VAL A 44 -0.32 0.38 -11.83
CA VAL A 44 -1.20 -0.37 -10.91
C VAL A 44 -2.62 0.20 -10.94
N THR A 45 -3.46 -0.46 -11.72
CA THR A 45 -4.87 -0.06 -11.90
C THR A 45 -5.78 -0.51 -10.75
N ARG A 46 -5.44 -1.61 -10.07
CA ARG A 46 -6.23 -2.19 -8.96
C ARG A 46 -5.31 -2.81 -7.93
N VAL A 47 -5.73 -2.74 -6.67
CA VAL A 47 -5.02 -3.33 -5.53
C VAL A 47 -5.98 -4.29 -4.83
N SER A 48 -5.57 -5.54 -4.64
CA SER A 48 -6.35 -6.55 -3.95
C SER A 48 -6.13 -6.50 -2.44
N SER A 49 -6.98 -7.18 -1.67
CA SER A 49 -6.78 -7.34 -0.22
C SER A 49 -5.45 -8.01 0.13
N HIS A 50 -4.91 -8.85 -0.77
CA HIS A 50 -3.59 -9.46 -0.60
C HIS A 50 -2.48 -8.42 -0.73
N ASP A 51 -2.52 -7.62 -1.80
CA ASP A 51 -1.56 -6.54 -2.06
C ASP A 51 -1.57 -5.53 -0.91
N LEU A 52 -2.76 -5.15 -0.42
CA LEU A 52 -2.89 -4.26 0.74
C LEU A 52 -2.24 -4.87 1.98
N ASN A 53 -2.45 -6.16 2.25
CA ASN A 53 -1.87 -6.82 3.40
C ASN A 53 -0.34 -6.90 3.30
N GLU A 54 0.20 -7.23 2.13
CA GLU A 54 1.65 -7.25 1.90
C GLU A 54 2.26 -5.85 1.96
N LEU A 55 1.55 -4.83 1.48
CA LEU A 55 1.96 -3.44 1.59
C LEU A 55 1.99 -2.97 3.05
N ILE A 56 0.99 -3.31 3.86
CA ILE A 56 0.98 -3.01 5.31
C ILE A 56 2.18 -3.67 5.98
N ARG A 57 2.46 -4.94 5.65
CA ARG A 57 3.62 -5.67 6.18
C ARG A 57 4.93 -5.03 5.78
N LEU A 58 5.07 -4.65 4.52
CA LEU A 58 6.22 -3.92 4.01
C LEU A 58 6.38 -2.62 4.77
N GLN A 59 5.33 -1.81 4.86
CA GLN A 59 5.36 -0.54 5.56
C GLN A 59 5.80 -0.69 7.03
N LEU A 60 5.26 -1.68 7.75
CA LEU A 60 5.68 -1.97 9.12
C LEU A 60 7.17 -2.31 9.20
N HIS A 61 7.69 -3.06 8.23
CA HIS A 61 9.09 -3.43 8.16
C HIS A 61 9.99 -2.20 7.97
N ILE A 62 9.72 -1.35 6.97
CA ILE A 62 10.50 -0.13 6.71
C ILE A 62 10.37 0.88 7.86
N LYS A 63 9.17 1.02 8.43
CA LYS A 63 8.93 1.89 9.58
C LYS A 63 9.71 1.43 10.81
N ASN A 64 9.87 0.13 11.01
CA ASN A 64 10.72 -0.42 12.07
C ASN A 64 12.22 -0.11 11.83
N GLY A 65 12.61 0.03 10.56
CA GLY A 65 13.92 0.56 10.15
C GLY A 65 14.06 2.09 10.23
N GLY A 66 13.01 2.81 10.63
CA GLY A 66 13.00 4.28 10.67
C GLY A 66 12.73 4.97 9.32
N GLN A 67 12.43 4.20 8.28
CA GLN A 67 12.14 4.68 6.94
C GLN A 67 10.63 4.87 6.73
N ARG A 68 10.26 5.63 5.70
CA ARG A 68 8.86 5.89 5.32
C ARG A 68 8.55 5.29 3.96
N LEU A 69 7.36 4.71 3.82
CA LEU A 69 6.86 4.25 2.53
C LEU A 69 6.02 5.34 1.88
N VAL A 70 6.39 5.72 0.66
CA VAL A 70 5.69 6.72 -0.15
C VAL A 70 5.22 6.04 -1.43
N LEU A 71 3.92 6.07 -1.68
CA LEU A 71 3.33 5.58 -2.92
C LEU A 71 3.13 6.75 -3.87
N SER A 72 3.78 6.74 -5.03
CA SER A 72 3.69 7.78 -6.05
C SER A 72 2.80 7.35 -7.21
N ASN A 73 2.23 8.32 -7.93
CA ASN A 73 1.40 8.09 -9.13
C ASN A 73 0.24 7.12 -8.90
N VAL A 74 -0.38 7.22 -7.72
CA VAL A 74 -1.51 6.38 -7.34
C VAL A 74 -2.73 6.73 -8.19
N GLN A 75 -3.30 5.75 -8.88
CA GLN A 75 -4.54 5.94 -9.65
C GLN A 75 -5.75 6.17 -8.72
N GLU A 76 -6.79 6.86 -9.21
CA GLU A 76 -7.98 7.21 -8.42
C GLU A 76 -8.63 6.01 -7.72
N THR A 77 -8.79 4.89 -8.44
CA THR A 77 -9.42 3.68 -7.90
C THR A 77 -8.62 3.14 -6.72
N VAL A 78 -7.29 3.16 -6.82
CA VAL A 78 -6.40 2.74 -5.76
C VAL A 78 -6.51 3.72 -4.59
N PHE A 79 -6.40 5.03 -4.85
CA PHE A 79 -6.53 6.06 -3.82
C PHE A 79 -7.83 5.95 -3.01
N GLN A 80 -8.97 5.69 -3.66
CA GLN A 80 -10.25 5.46 -3.00
C GLN A 80 -10.20 4.25 -2.07
N VAL A 81 -9.61 3.13 -2.50
CA VAL A 81 -9.45 1.94 -1.65
C VAL A 81 -8.63 2.26 -0.41
N PHE A 82 -7.53 3.00 -0.57
CA PHE A 82 -6.68 3.41 0.56
C PHE A 82 -7.40 4.37 1.53
N THR A 83 -8.15 5.33 0.99
CA THR A 83 -8.95 6.27 1.79
C THR A 83 -10.07 5.56 2.56
N LEU A 84 -10.77 4.63 1.90
CA LEU A 84 -11.84 3.84 2.51
C LEU A 84 -11.31 2.94 3.63
N THR A 85 -10.13 2.34 3.42
CA THR A 85 -9.47 1.48 4.40
C THR A 85 -8.69 2.25 5.47
N ARG A 86 -8.63 3.59 5.36
CA ARG A 86 -7.85 4.49 6.22
C ARG A 86 -6.34 4.20 6.22
N LEU A 87 -5.86 3.53 5.19
CA LEU A 87 -4.43 3.25 5.00
C LEU A 87 -3.65 4.50 4.59
N ASP A 88 -4.33 5.53 4.08
CA ASP A 88 -3.78 6.86 3.80
C ASP A 88 -3.13 7.53 5.02
N ARG A 89 -3.54 7.13 6.24
CA ARG A 89 -2.97 7.65 7.49
C ARG A 89 -1.67 6.96 7.87
N LEU A 90 -1.47 5.76 7.36
CA LEU A 90 -0.28 4.98 7.62
C LEU A 90 0.74 5.26 6.52
N ILE A 91 0.32 5.22 5.26
CA ILE A 91 1.19 5.29 4.09
C ILE A 91 1.04 6.65 3.43
N GLU A 92 2.16 7.30 3.12
CA GLU A 92 2.11 8.56 2.39
C GLU A 92 1.76 8.29 0.92
N LEU A 93 0.62 8.81 0.48
CA LEU A 93 0.15 8.71 -0.91
C LEU A 93 0.47 10.03 -1.60
N ARG A 94 1.39 10.01 -2.56
CA ARG A 94 1.66 11.11 -3.49
C ARG A 94 0.90 10.87 -4.77
N HIS A 95 -0.02 11.78 -5.05
CA HIS A 95 -0.79 11.80 -6.27
C HIS A 95 -0.76 13.20 -6.87
N ASP A 96 -0.61 13.28 -8.20
CA ASP A 96 -0.57 14.56 -8.92
C ASP A 96 -1.98 15.12 -9.18
N GLY A 97 -3.01 14.26 -9.12
CA GLY A 97 -4.41 14.63 -9.36
C GLY A 97 -5.13 15.19 -8.13
N HIS A 98 -6.08 16.11 -8.30
CA HIS A 98 -6.99 16.52 -7.24
C HIS A 98 -8.05 15.41 -7.01
N PHE A 99 -7.67 14.34 -6.31
CA PHE A 99 -8.62 13.29 -5.93
C PHE A 99 -9.47 13.78 -4.76
N GLU A 100 -10.71 14.19 -5.06
CA GLU A 100 -11.67 14.49 -4.01
C GLU A 100 -11.91 13.22 -3.17
N PRO A 101 -11.77 13.27 -1.83
CA PRO A 101 -12.11 12.14 -1.00
C PRO A 101 -13.59 11.79 -1.22
N PRO A 102 -13.95 10.49 -1.26
CA PRO A 102 -15.33 10.08 -1.49
C PRO A 102 -16.23 10.77 -0.46
N LYS A 103 -17.24 11.50 -0.94
CA LYS A 103 -18.18 12.24 -0.10
C LYS A 103 -18.76 11.28 0.94
N PRO A 104 -18.75 11.63 2.24
CA PRO A 104 -19.31 10.76 3.27
C PRO A 104 -20.79 10.51 2.91
N HIS A 105 -21.16 9.25 2.70
CA HIS A 105 -22.55 8.86 2.52
C HIS A 105 -23.30 9.26 3.80
N LYS A 106 -24.00 10.40 3.76
CA LYS A 106 -25.03 10.73 4.73
C LYS A 106 -26.14 9.70 4.55
N GLN A 107 -26.13 8.63 5.33
CA GLN A 107 -27.33 7.85 5.58
C GLN A 107 -28.34 8.80 6.22
N ARG A 108 -29.40 9.12 5.46
CA ARG A 108 -30.61 9.81 5.94
C ARG A 108 -31.51 8.82 6.66
#